data_AF-K2DXN1-F1
#
_entry.id   AF-K2DXN1-F1
#
_cell.length_a   1.000
_cell.length_b   1.000
_cell.length_c   1.000
_cell.angle_alpha   90.00
_cell.angle_beta   90.00
_cell.angle_gamma   90.00
#
_symmetry.space_group_name_H-M   'P 1'
#
loop_
_entity.id
_entity.type
_entity.pdbx_description
1 polymer ?
#
loop_
_entity_poly.entity_id
_entity_poly.type
_entity_poly.pdbx_seq_one_letter_code
_entity_poly.pdbx_strand_id
1 'polypeptide(L)' 'MNDLELLFTMLGERSAIEIHRNDESESISKLKKDVKTGGRIARGAKEELEKKLKRPIATKNSFLRENKRLK' A
#
# COMPACT_ATOMS: atom_id res chain seq x y z
N MET A 1 -4.16 12.25 -3.68
CA MET A 1 -4.54 11.00 -3.00
C MET A 1 -6.06 11.00 -2.94
N ASN A 2 -6.70 9.98 -3.51
CA ASN A 2 -8.16 9.81 -3.52
C ASN A 2 -8.60 8.78 -2.47
N ASP A 3 -9.92 8.70 -2.21
CA ASP A 3 -10.49 7.85 -1.15
C ASP A 3 -10.16 6.36 -1.34
N LEU A 4 -10.13 5.88 -2.59
CA LEU A 4 -9.77 4.50 -2.89
C LEU A 4 -8.28 4.24 -2.61
N GLU A 5 -7.40 5.17 -2.95
CA GLU A 5 -5.97 5.09 -2.61
C GLU A 5 -5.77 5.01 -1.08
N LEU A 6 -6.54 5.76 -0.30
CA LEU A 6 -6.51 5.69 1.17
C LEU A 6 -6.98 4.32 1.68
N LEU A 7 -8.10 3.80 1.16
CA LEU A 7 -8.61 2.48 1.54
C LEU A 7 -7.60 1.36 1.24
N PHE A 8 -6.94 1.38 0.08
CA PHE A 8 -5.91 0.39 -0.24
C PHE A 8 -4.67 0.53 0.64
N THR A 9 -4.33 1.76 1.04
CA THR A 9 -3.23 2.01 1.99
C THR A 9 -3.55 1.39 3.35
N MET A 10 -4.74 1.67 3.89
CA MET A 10 -5.21 1.09 5.15
C MET A 10 -5.33 -0.44 5.07
N LEU A 11 -5.78 -0.98 3.94
CA LEU A 11 -5.82 -2.44 3.73
C LEU A 11 -4.42 -3.05 3.84
N GLY A 12 -3.42 -2.43 3.22
CA GLY A 12 -2.03 -2.93 3.25
C GLY A 12 -1.43 -2.89 4.65
N GLU A 13 -1.62 -1.77 5.36
CA GLU A 13 -1.18 -1.60 6.75
C GLU A 13 -1.85 -2.59 7.69
N ARG A 14 -3.18 -2.72 7.61
CA ARG A 14 -3.92 -3.64 8.47
C ARG A 14 -3.57 -5.09 8.17
N SER A 15 -3.43 -5.44 6.89
CA SER A 15 -3.01 -6.79 6.48
C SER A 15 -1.62 -7.12 7.03
N ALA A 16 -0.66 -6.20 6.98
CA ALA A 16 0.67 -6.41 7.55
C ALA A 16 0.61 -6.64 9.08
N ILE A 17 -0.24 -5.89 9.80
CA ILE A 17 -0.41 -6.03 11.25
C ILE A 17 -1.04 -7.38 11.60
N GLU A 18 -2.10 -7.79 10.91
CA GLU A 18 -2.77 -9.07 11.20
C GLU A 18 -1.86 -10.26 10.83
N ILE A 19 -1.10 -10.19 9.73
CA ILE A 19 -0.09 -11.20 9.38
C ILE A 19 0.99 -11.28 10.46
N HIS A 20 1.51 -10.13 10.87
CA HIS A 20 2.54 -10.06 11.90
C HIS A 20 2.07 -10.66 13.25
N ARG A 21 0.82 -10.39 13.62
CA ARG A 21 0.18 -10.97 14.82
C ARG A 21 -0.01 -12.47 14.71
N ASN A 22 -0.38 -12.97 13.53
CA ASN A 22 -0.60 -14.39 13.29
C ASN A 22 0.71 -15.19 13.23
N ASP A 23 1.76 -14.62 12.63
CA ASP A 23 3.04 -15.31 12.41
C ASP A 23 4.02 -15.19 13.58
N GLU A 24 3.63 -14.49 14.66
CA GLU A 24 4.44 -14.20 15.86
C GLU A 24 5.88 -13.78 15.48
N SER A 25 5.97 -12.83 14.55
CA SER A 25 7.22 -12.48 13.88
C SER A 25 8.14 -11.66 14.79
N GLU A 26 8.96 -12.31 15.63
CA GLU A 26 9.82 -11.62 16.60
C GLU A 26 11.04 -10.89 16.00
N SER A 27 11.39 -11.15 14.73
CA SER A 27 12.59 -10.58 14.10
C SER A 27 12.26 -9.47 13.09
N ILE A 28 13.17 -8.48 12.99
CA ILE A 28 13.08 -7.39 12.00
C ILE A 28 13.00 -7.94 10.56
N SER A 29 13.68 -9.06 10.28
CA SER A 29 13.66 -9.71 8.97
C SER A 29 12.27 -10.25 8.63
N LYS A 30 11.61 -10.91 9.60
CA LYS A 30 10.23 -11.36 9.44
C LYS A 30 9.26 -10.19 9.30
N LEU A 31 9.40 -9.15 10.13
CA LEU A 31 8.56 -7.94 10.02
C LEU A 31 8.62 -7.32 8.61
N LYS A 32 9.80 -7.25 8.00
CA LYS A 32 9.94 -6.79 6.60
C LYS A 32 9.17 -7.68 5.61
N LYS A 33 9.14 -8.98 5.84
CA LYS A 33 8.38 -9.94 5.02
C LYS A 33 6.87 -9.75 5.20
N ASP A 34 6.41 -9.52 6.43
CA ASP A 34 4.99 -9.32 6.75
C ASP A 34 4.47 -8.05 6.09
N VAL A 35 5.21 -6.94 6.22
CA VAL A 35 4.90 -5.66 5.55
C VAL A 35 4.86 -5.82 4.03
N LYS A 36 5.83 -6.54 3.45
CA LYS A 36 5.84 -6.82 2.01
C LYS A 36 4.63 -7.64 1.57
N THR A 37 4.15 -8.54 2.43
CA THR A 37 2.97 -9.37 2.16
C THR A 37 1.69 -8.53 2.25
N GLY A 38 1.53 -7.70 3.28
CA GLY A 38 0.42 -6.75 3.38
C GLY A 38 0.35 -5.80 2.17
N GLY A 39 1.49 -5.26 1.73
CA GLY A 39 1.57 -4.44 0.53
C GLY A 39 1.19 -5.18 -0.77
N ARG A 40 1.52 -6.48 -0.88
CA ARG A 40 1.10 -7.32 -2.01
C ARG A 40 -0.41 -7.56 -2.01
N ILE A 41 -1.03 -7.78 -0.85
CA ILE A 41 -2.48 -7.96 -0.72
C ILE A 41 -3.21 -6.70 -1.18
N ALA A 42 -2.81 -5.53 -0.68
CA ALA A 42 -3.39 -4.25 -1.09
C ALA A 42 -3.23 -4.01 -2.60
N ARG A 43 -2.05 -4.31 -3.14
CA ARG A 43 -1.80 -4.20 -4.58
C ARG A 43 -2.71 -5.13 -5.40
N GLY A 44 -2.88 -6.37 -4.98
CA GLY A 44 -3.76 -7.33 -5.66
C GLY A 44 -5.20 -6.84 -5.70
N ALA A 45 -5.74 -6.43 -4.55
CA ALA A 45 -7.10 -5.90 -4.46
C ALA A 45 -7.31 -4.64 -5.33
N LYS A 46 -6.30 -3.76 -5.37
CA LYS A 46 -6.30 -2.58 -6.25
C LYS A 46 -6.33 -2.98 -7.73
N GLU A 47 -5.46 -3.90 -8.15
CA GLU A 47 -5.37 -4.37 -9.54
C GLU A 47 -6.66 -5.06 -10.00
N GLU A 48 -7.30 -5.84 -9.13
CA GLU A 48 -8.60 -6.46 -9.42
C GLU A 48 -9.70 -5.42 -9.63
N LEU A 49 -9.76 -4.40 -8.77
CA LEU A 49 -10.74 -3.33 -8.90
C LEU A 49 -10.47 -2.46 -10.14
N GLU A 50 -9.21 -2.14 -10.43
CA GLU A 50 -8.81 -1.41 -11.64
C GLU A 50 -9.23 -2.16 -12.92
N LYS A 51 -9.05 -3.49 -12.96
CA LYS A 51 -9.52 -4.34 -14.07
C LYS A 51 -11.03 -4.26 -14.26
N LYS A 52 -11.80 -4.27 -13.16
CA LYS A 52 -13.26 -4.20 -13.22
C LYS A 52 -13.77 -2.82 -13.65
N LEU A 53 -13.13 -1.75 -13.16
CA LEU A 53 -13.53 -0.37 -13.43
C LEU A 53 -12.95 0.18 -14.75
N LYS A 54 -12.01 -0.52 -15.38
CA LYS A 54 -11.29 -0.08 -16.61
C LYS A 54 -10.64 1.30 -16.49
N ARG A 55 -10.29 1.72 -15.27
CA ARG A 55 -9.61 2.99 -15.00
C ARG A 55 -8.59 2.81 -13.87
N PRO A 56 -7.48 3.56 -13.90
CA PRO A 56 -6.52 3.54 -12.79
C PRO A 56 -7.16 4.15 -11.54
N ILE A 57 -6.86 3.55 -10.38
CA ILE A 57 -7.22 4.07 -9.07
C ILE A 57 -6.12 4.99 -8.57
N ALA A 58 -4.86 4.67 -8.87
CA ALA A 58 -3.75 5.52 -8.46
C ALA A 58 -3.66 6.78 -9.34
N THR A 59 -3.62 7.95 -8.70
CA THR A 59 -3.40 9.22 -9.39
C THR A 59 -1.90 9.50 -9.39
N LYS A 60 -1.30 9.74 -10.56
CA LYS A 60 0.15 10.03 -10.72
C LYS A 60 0.59 11.39 -10.15
N ASN A 61 -0.17 11.95 -9.21
CA ASN A 61 0.15 13.15 -8.46
C ASN A 61 1.21 12.79 -7.41
N SER A 62 2.45 12.70 -7.87
CA SER A 62 3.61 12.70 -6.98
C SER A 62 3.63 14.03 -6.24
N PHE A 63 3.43 14.00 -4.93
CA PHE A 63 3.58 15.16 -4.03
C PHE A 63 5.00 15.77 -4.09
N LEU A 64 5.97 15.08 -4.69
CA LEU A 64 7.38 15.50 -4.78
C LEU A 64 7.69 16.43 -5.97
N ARG A 65 6.70 16.93 -6.72
CA ARG A 65 6.97 17.88 -7.81
C ARG A 65 7.21 19.33 -7.36
N GLU A 66 7.05 19.66 -6.09
CA GLU A 66 7.47 20.97 -5.54
C GLU A 66 8.86 20.91 -4.88
N ASN A 67 9.85 20.39 -5.59
CA ASN A 67 11.22 20.91 -5.40
C ASN A 67 11.33 22.23 -6.17
N LYS A 68 10.59 23.26 -5.74
CA LYS A 68 10.97 24.63 -6.07
C LYS A 68 12.34 24.83 -5.41
N ARG A 69 13.39 24.80 -6.24
CA ARG A 69 14.73 25.27 -5.88
C ARG A 69 14.57 26.56 -5.10
N LEU A 70 14.77 26.50 -3.79
CA LEU A 70 15.02 27.69 -2.98
C LEU A 70 16.33 28.26 -3.53
N LYS A 71 16.19 29.33 -4.33
CA LYS A 71 17.29 30.17 -4.77
C LYS A 71 17.63 31.15 -3.66
#